data_AF-A0A2E9T0R0-F1
#
_entry.id   AF-A0A2E9T0R0-F1
#
_cell.length_a   1.000
_cell.length_b   1.000
_cell.length_c   1.000
_cell.angle_alpha   90.00
_cell.angle_beta   90.00
_cell.angle_gamma   90.00
#
_symmetry.space_group_name_H-M   'P 1'
#
loop_
_entity.id
_entity.type
_entity.pdbx_description
1 polymer ?
#
loop_
_entity_poly.entity_id
_entity_poly.type
_entity_poly.pdbx_seq_one_letter_code
_entity_poly.pdbx_strand_id
1 'polypeptide(L)' 'MAYLSITELNKALLSQLETEKERAKYLLQFEVTTRVTIENLTPKAQAVIGDIGLPFTGDDAQQVIKDARAWLQEKAA' A
#
# COMPACT_ATOMS: atom_id res chain seq x y z
N MET A 1 3.23 -14.26 10.10
CA MET A 1 4.29 -13.23 9.96
C MET A 1 3.72 -11.92 10.49
N ALA A 2 4.43 -11.26 11.39
CA ALA A 2 4.05 -9.94 11.88
C ALA A 2 4.56 -8.87 10.90
N TYR A 3 3.71 -7.90 10.54
CA TYR A 3 4.08 -6.78 9.68
C TYR A 3 4.58 -5.60 10.52
N LEU A 4 5.40 -4.74 9.92
CA LEU A 4 5.81 -3.48 10.54
C LEU A 4 4.72 -2.41 10.37
N SER A 5 4.65 -1.48 11.32
CA SER A 5 3.89 -0.24 11.17
C SER A 5 4.75 0.86 10.56
N ILE A 6 4.20 1.64 9.63
CA ILE A 6 4.93 2.74 8.99
C ILE A 6 4.94 3.99 9.89
N THR A 7 6.03 4.77 9.83
CA THR A 7 6.24 6.01 10.61
C THR A 7 6.64 7.16 9.69
N GLU A 8 6.69 8.39 10.19
CA GLU A 8 7.19 9.55 9.43
C GLU A 8 8.63 9.35 8.92
N LEU A 9 9.50 8.72 9.71
CA LEU A 9 10.86 8.37 9.30
C LEU A 9 10.87 7.39 8.11
N ASN A 10 9.94 6.43 8.11
CA ASN A 10 9.81 5.47 7.02
C ASN A 10 9.32 6.14 5.72
N LYS A 11 8.45 7.15 5.81
CA LYS A 11 8.02 7.95 4.66
C LYS A 11 9.16 8.78 4.10
N ALA A 12 9.97 9.40 4.97
CA ALA A 12 11.15 10.14 4.55
C ALA A 12 12.13 9.22 3.82
N LEU A 13 12.37 8.00 4.33
CA LEU A 13 13.21 7.01 3.65
C LEU A 13 12.64 6.60 2.29
N LEU A 14 11.33 6.35 2.20
CA LEU A 14 10.67 6.00 0.94
C LEU A 14 10.92 7.06 -0.16
N SER A 15 10.92 8.34 0.20
CA SER A 15 11.19 9.44 -0.73
C SER A 15 12.63 9.51 -1.24
N GLN A 16 13.57 8.89 -0.51
CA GLN A 16 15.00 8.85 -0.84
C GLN A 16 15.37 7.63 -1.69
N LEU A 17 14.49 6.62 -1.77
CA LEU A 17 14.71 5.46 -2.63
C LEU A 17 14.57 5.88 -4.10
N GLU A 18 15.59 5.57 -4.91
CA GLU A 18 15.69 6.06 -6.29
C GLU A 18 14.78 5.28 -7.24
N THR A 19 14.63 3.97 -7.01
CA THR A 19 13.92 3.09 -7.94
C THR A 19 12.55 2.66 -7.44
N GLU A 20 11.62 2.44 -8.37
CA GLU A 20 10.31 1.85 -8.06
C GLU A 20 10.45 0.48 -7.37
N LYS A 21 11.46 -0.28 -7.75
CA LYS A 21 11.76 -1.60 -7.19
C LYS A 21 12.16 -1.54 -5.73
N GLU A 22 13.04 -0.63 -5.35
CA GLU A 22 13.44 -0.45 -3.96
C GLU A 22 12.26 0.03 -3.10
N ARG A 23 11.47 0.97 -3.63
CA ARG A 23 10.24 1.44 -2.96
C ARG A 23 9.27 0.30 -2.73
N ALA A 24 9.01 -0.53 -3.75
CA ALA A 24 8.12 -1.67 -3.63
C ALA A 24 8.63 -2.71 -2.61
N LYS A 25 9.93 -3.05 -2.66
CA LYS A 25 10.55 -3.95 -1.66
C LYS A 25 10.43 -3.42 -0.24
N TYR A 26 10.63 -2.11 -0.06
CA TYR A 26 10.51 -1.47 1.24
C TYR A 26 9.06 -1.48 1.75
N LEU A 27 8.10 -1.10 0.90
CA LEU A 27 6.68 -1.09 1.24
C LEU A 27 6.13 -2.49 1.58
N LEU A 28 6.64 -3.56 0.95
CA LEU A 28 6.26 -4.95 1.25
C LEU A 28 6.55 -5.40 2.70
N GLN A 29 7.41 -4.68 3.42
CA GLN A 29 7.73 -5.00 4.82
C GLN A 29 6.62 -4.57 5.79
N PHE A 30 5.70 -3.72 5.33
CA PHE A 30 4.63 -3.15 6.15
C PHE A 30 3.30 -3.82 5.87
N GLU A 31 2.35 -3.63 6.79
CA GLU A 31 1.01 -4.16 6.63
C GLU A 31 0.24 -3.37 5.57
N VAL A 32 -0.31 -4.08 4.58
CA VAL A 32 -1.29 -3.50 3.66
C VAL A 32 -2.67 -3.73 4.25
N THR A 33 -3.37 -2.65 4.56
CA THR A 33 -4.74 -2.64 5.07
C THR A 33 -5.65 -1.87 4.12
N THR A 34 -6.88 -1.57 4.54
CA THR A 34 -7.79 -0.70 3.77
C THR A 34 -8.34 0.43 4.61
N ARG A 35 -8.66 1.54 3.95
CA ARG A 35 -9.51 2.61 4.49
C ARG A 35 -10.69 2.85 3.56
N VAL A 36 -11.73 3.50 4.07
CA VAL A 36 -12.82 4.00 3.22
C VAL A 36 -12.35 5.23 2.47
N THR A 37 -12.53 5.23 1.15
CA THR A 37 -12.38 6.40 0.27
C THR A 37 -13.69 6.65 -0.48
N ILE A 38 -13.85 7.83 -1.06
CA ILE A 38 -14.98 8.15 -1.92
C ILE A 38 -14.48 8.25 -3.36
N GLU A 39 -15.01 7.40 -4.23
CA GLU A 39 -14.76 7.43 -5.66
C GLU A 39 -16.10 7.61 -6.38
N ASN A 40 -16.24 8.67 -7.18
CA ASN A 40 -17.49 9.01 -7.87
C ASN A 40 -18.71 9.00 -6.92
N LEU A 41 -18.58 9.68 -5.77
CA LEU A 41 -19.60 9.77 -4.71
C LEU A 41 -20.00 8.41 -4.08
N THR A 42 -19.25 7.35 -4.35
CA THR A 42 -19.49 6.00 -3.83
C THR A 42 -18.38 5.62 -2.83
N PRO A 43 -18.72 5.12 -1.63
CA PRO A 43 -17.72 4.57 -0.70
C PRO A 43 -17.06 3.33 -1.30
N LYS A 44 -15.72 3.29 -1.30
CA LYS A 44 -14.89 2.16 -1.73
C LYS A 44 -13.81 1.86 -0.69
N ALA A 45 -13.34 0.62 -0.63
CA ALA A 45 -12.13 0.26 0.10
C ALA A 45 -10.91 0.66 -0.73
N GLN A 46 -10.01 1.48 -0.16
CA GLN A 46 -8.72 1.82 -0.74
C GLN A 46 -7.62 1.07 0.00
N ALA A 47 -6.71 0.40 -0.71
CA ALA A 47 -5.52 -0.18 -0.11
C ALA A 47 -4.59 0.90 0.46
N VAL A 48 -4.09 0.69 1.67
CA VAL A 48 -3.17 1.62 2.34
C VAL A 48 -2.06 0.89 3.06
N ILE A 49 -0.93 1.59 3.24
CA ILE A 49 0.13 1.21 4.17
C ILE A 49 0.23 2.34 5.18
N GLY A 50 -0.31 2.12 6.39
CA GLY A 50 -0.57 3.21 7.34
C GLY A 50 -1.52 4.24 6.74
N ASP A 51 -1.01 5.43 6.45
CA ASP A 51 -1.74 6.53 5.82
C ASP A 51 -1.41 6.74 4.33
N ILE A 52 -0.43 6.00 3.80
CA ILE A 52 -0.06 6.04 2.38
C ILE A 52 -1.13 5.31 1.57
N GLY A 53 -1.82 6.04 0.68
CA GLY A 53 -2.76 5.48 -0.28
C GLY A 53 -2.06 4.77 -1.42
N LEU A 54 -2.40 3.51 -1.66
CA LEU A 54 -2.02 2.77 -2.86
C LEU A 54 -3.09 2.98 -3.96
N PRO A 55 -2.74 2.80 -5.25
CA PRO A 55 -3.65 3.02 -6.37
C PRO A 55 -4.61 1.84 -6.60
N PHE A 56 -5.14 1.27 -5.53
CA PHE A 56 -6.08 0.14 -5.57
C PHE A 56 -7.33 0.49 -4.77
N THR A 57 -8.47 0.54 -5.46
CA THR A 57 -9.80 0.73 -4.87
C THR A 57 -10.73 -0.40 -5.31
N GLY A 58 -11.72 -0.72 -4.49
CA GLY A 58 -12.70 -1.75 -4.80
C GLY A 58 -13.79 -1.87 -3.75
N ASP A 59 -14.78 -2.71 -4.02
CA ASP A 59 -15.89 -2.98 -3.10
C ASP A 59 -15.54 -4.01 -2.02
N ASP A 60 -14.61 -4.92 -2.32
CA ASP A 60 -14.14 -5.95 -1.40
C ASP A 60 -12.73 -5.61 -0.89
N ALA A 61 -12.65 -5.32 0.41
CA ALA A 61 -11.40 -5.00 1.09
C ALA A 61 -10.35 -6.11 1.00
N GLN A 62 -10.75 -7.39 1.09
CA GLN A 62 -9.79 -8.51 1.06
C GLN A 62 -9.17 -8.67 -0.33
N GLN A 63 -9.98 -8.53 -1.38
CA GLN A 63 -9.51 -8.57 -2.75
C GLN A 63 -8.58 -7.39 -3.05
N VAL A 64 -8.94 -6.18 -2.61
CA VAL A 64 -8.11 -4.97 -2.75
C VAL A 64 -6.74 -5.12 -2.07
N ILE A 65 -6.69 -5.70 -0.87
CA ILE A 65 -5.41 -5.96 -0.17
C ILE A 65 -4.57 -6.96 -0.95
N LYS A 66 -5.19 -8.04 -1.46
CA LYS A 66 -4.49 -9.07 -2.22
C LYS A 66 -3.88 -8.52 -3.50
N ASP A 67 -4.64 -7.72 -4.26
CA ASP A 67 -4.18 -7.14 -5.52
C ASP A 67 -3.08 -6.10 -5.30
N ALA A 68 -3.23 -5.24 -4.28
CA ALA A 68 -2.21 -4.27 -3.92
C ALA A 68 -0.88 -4.95 -3.52
N ARG A 69 -0.95 -6.07 -2.78
CA ARG A 69 0.25 -6.84 -2.41
C ARG A 69 0.88 -7.55 -3.61
N ALA A 70 0.08 -8.16 -4.48
CA ALA A 70 0.57 -8.82 -5.68
C ALA A 70 1.30 -7.83 -6.59
N TRP A 71 0.73 -6.63 -6.77
CA TRP A 71 1.36 -5.55 -7.51
C TRP A 71 2.69 -5.10 -6.90
N LEU A 72 2.74 -4.92 -5.57
CA LEU A 72 4.00 -4.59 -4.89
C LEU A 72 5.06 -5.69 -5.07
N GLN A 73 4.66 -6.98 -5.04
CA GLN A 73 5.56 -8.11 -5.30
C GLN A 73 6.10 -8.11 -6.72
N GLU A 74 5.25 -7.83 -7.71
CA GLU A 74 5.65 -7.71 -9.12
C GLU A 74 6.65 -6.57 -9.31
N LYS A 75 6.39 -5.41 -8.71
CA LYS A 75 7.30 -4.24 -8.79
C LYS A 75 8.61 -4.46 -8.05
N ALA A 76 8.62 -5.33 -7.03
CA ALA A 76 9.81 -5.69 -6.28
C ALA A 76 10.72 -6.72 -6.99
N ALA A 77 10.21 -7.41 -8.02
CA ALA A 77 10.93 -8.47 -8.76
C ALA A 77 12.13 -7.94 -9.55
#